data_AF-A0A538LK41-F1
#
_entry.id   AF-A0A538LK41-F1
#
_cell.length_a   1.000
_cell.length_b   1.000
_cell.length_c   1.000
_cell.angle_alpha   90.00
_cell.angle_beta   90.00
_cell.angle_gamma   90.00
#
_symmetry.space_group_name_H-M   'P 1'
#
loop_
_entity.id
_entity.type
_entity.pdbx_description
1 polymer ?
#
loop_
_entity_poly.entity_id
_entity_poly.type
_entity_poly.pdbx_seq_one_letter_code
_entity_poly.pdbx_strand_id
1 'polypeptide(L)' 'MRVAALGDAHLGRSYYPVTTAEGVNQRERDFELAFEAAIDTALAQDPELVVWLGDVFDHPRPTYRSFR' A
#
# COMPACT_ATOMS: atom_id res chain seq x y z
N MET A 1 -20.16 15.50 -5.84
CA MET A 1 -19.01 14.79 -6.43
C MET A 1 -17.77 14.96 -5.57
N ARG A 2 -17.55 14.00 -4.66
CA ARG A 2 -16.26 13.79 -3.98
C ARG A 2 -15.46 12.72 -4.70
N VAL A 3 -14.16 12.97 -4.87
CA VAL A 3 -13.23 12.03 -5.50
C VAL A 3 -12.04 11.83 -4.56
N ALA A 4 -11.69 10.57 -4.31
CA ALA A 4 -10.43 10.21 -3.65
C ALA A 4 -9.41 9.82 -4.72
N ALA A 5 -8.30 10.53 -4.81
CA ALA A 5 -7.20 10.22 -5.72
C ALA A 5 -5.98 9.76 -4.92
N LEU A 6 -5.50 8.56 -5.20
CA LEU A 6 -4.41 7.88 -4.49
C LEU A 6 -3.39 7.32 -5.49
N GLY A 7 -2.17 7.05 -5.06
CA GLY A 7 -1.12 6.49 -5.90
C GLY A 7 0.11 6.09 -5.09
N ASP A 8 1.11 5.55 -5.77
CA ASP A 8 2.48 5.36 -5.25
C ASP A 8 2.53 4.53 -3.95
N ALA A 9 1.72 3.47 -3.88
CA ALA A 9 1.71 2.57 -2.72
C ALA A 9 2.99 1.73 -2.62
N HIS A 10 3.63 1.43 -3.76
CA HIS A 10 4.87 0.64 -3.82
C HIS A 10 4.81 -0.64 -2.97
N LEU A 11 3.71 -1.39 -3.04
CA LEU A 11 3.56 -2.65 -2.30
C LEU A 11 4.66 -3.64 -2.70
N GLY A 12 5.25 -4.30 -1.71
CA GLY A 12 6.43 -5.15 -1.87
C GLY A 12 7.77 -4.43 -1.73
N ARG A 13 7.78 -3.11 -1.53
CA ARG A 13 9.01 -2.36 -1.28
C ARG A 13 9.60 -2.72 0.08
N SER A 14 10.81 -3.28 0.07
CA SER A 14 11.57 -3.59 1.27
C SER A 14 12.85 -2.74 1.33
N TYR A 15 13.32 -2.42 2.54
CA TYR A 15 14.56 -1.68 2.72
C TYR A 15 15.17 -1.97 4.09
N TYR A 16 16.51 -2.04 4.14
CA TYR A 16 17.31 -2.48 5.30
C TYR A 16 16.97 -3.90 5.80
N PRO A 17 17.92 -4.63 6.41
CA PRO A 17 17.68 -6.00 6.90
C PRO A 17 17.08 -6.01 8.31
N VAL A 18 16.04 -5.18 8.56
CA VAL A 18 15.31 -5.15 9.83
C VAL A 18 14.00 -5.90 9.66
N THR A 19 13.64 -6.73 10.64
CA THR A 19 12.44 -7.56 10.58
C THR A 19 11.48 -7.29 11.73
N THR A 20 10.19 -7.49 11.48
CA THR A 20 9.14 -7.53 12.51
C THR A 20 9.26 -8.80 13.35
N ALA A 21 8.48 -8.90 14.43
CA ALA A 21 8.44 -10.11 15.26
C ALA A 21 8.00 -11.37 14.47
N GLU A 22 7.23 -11.19 13.39
CA GLU A 22 6.71 -12.24 12.51
C GLU A 22 7.71 -12.60 11.38
N GLY A 23 8.90 -12.01 11.36
CA GLY A 23 9.93 -12.29 10.35
C GLY A 23 9.69 -11.62 9.00
N VAL A 24 8.83 -10.60 8.95
CA VAL A 24 8.59 -9.77 7.75
C VAL A 24 9.60 -8.62 7.71
N ASN A 25 10.00 -8.14 6.54
CA ASN A 25 10.81 -6.92 6.47
C ASN A 25 10.02 -5.75 7.07
N GLN A 26 10.60 -5.02 8.02
CA GLN A 26 9.89 -3.93 8.72
C GLN A 26 9.40 -2.87 7.75
N ARG A 27 10.21 -2.48 6.76
CA ARG A 27 9.84 -1.45 5.80
C ARG A 27 8.74 -1.91 4.86
N GLU A 28 8.77 -3.16 4.41
CA GLU A 28 7.68 -3.75 3.65
C GLU A 28 6.36 -3.70 4.44
N ARG A 29 6.39 -4.07 5.72
CA ARG A 29 5.21 -3.99 6.59
C ARG A 29 4.70 -2.56 6.77
N ASP A 30 5.61 -1.59 6.87
CA ASP A 30 5.22 -0.18 6.99
C ASP A 30 4.47 0.31 5.75
N PHE A 31 4.88 -0.10 4.54
CA PHE A 31 4.17 0.24 3.29
C PHE A 31 2.79 -0.40 3.22
N GLU A 32 2.66 -1.67 3.62
CA GLU A 32 1.37 -2.37 3.69
C GLU A 32 0.40 -1.65 4.63
N LEU A 33 0.85 -1.31 5.85
CA LEU A 33 0.03 -0.62 6.84
C LEU A 33 -0.36 0.80 6.38
N ALA A 34 0.54 1.52 5.72
CA ALA A 34 0.26 2.84 5.18
C ALA A 34 -0.77 2.78 4.05
N PHE A 35 -0.69 1.76 3.18
CA PHE A 35 -1.67 1.50 2.14
C PHE A 35 -3.05 1.21 2.74
N GLU A 36 -3.15 0.27 3.68
CA GLU A 36 -4.39 -0.06 4.39
C GLU A 36 -5.01 1.21 5.00
N ALA A 37 -4.22 1.99 5.75
CA ALA A 37 -4.69 3.22 6.38
C ALA A 37 -5.15 4.29 5.37
N ALA A 38 -4.49 4.41 4.22
CA ALA A 38 -4.88 5.33 3.17
C ALA A 38 -6.22 4.93 2.53
N ILE A 39 -6.43 3.64 2.29
CA ILE A 39 -7.70 3.10 1.78
C ILE A 39 -8.82 3.31 2.81
N ASP A 40 -8.61 2.95 4.07
CA ASP A 40 -9.60 3.13 5.14
C ASP A 40 -10.00 4.61 5.29
N THR A 41 -9.00 5.50 5.26
CA THR A 41 -9.24 6.94 5.33
C THR A 41 -10.05 7.42 4.14
N ALA A 42 -9.71 6.98 2.92
CA ALA A 42 -10.43 7.36 1.71
C ALA A 42 -11.88 6.88 1.74
N LEU A 43 -12.12 5.63 2.12
CA LEU A 43 -13.47 5.05 2.23
C LEU A 43 -14.30 5.77 3.30
N ALA A 44 -13.71 6.15 4.44
CA ALA A 44 -14.40 6.89 5.49
C ALA A 44 -14.90 8.29 5.05
N GLN A 45 -14.37 8.85 3.95
CA GLN A 45 -14.85 10.13 3.40
C GLN A 45 -16.09 9.98 2.49
N ASP A 46 -16.53 8.74 2.24
CA ASP A 46 -17.63 8.39 1.34
C ASP A 46 -17.50 9.06 -0.06
N PRO A 47 -16.41 8.81 -0.80
CA PRO A 47 -16.21 9.39 -2.13
C PRO A 47 -17.10 8.69 -3.17
N GLU A 48 -17.61 9.47 -4.12
CA GLU A 48 -18.40 8.95 -5.25
C GLU A 48 -17.50 8.26 -6.30
N LEU A 49 -16.19 8.53 -6.28
CA LEU A 49 -15.21 7.94 -7.18
C LEU A 49 -13.85 7.82 -6.47
N VAL A 50 -13.19 6.68 -6.65
CA VAL A 50 -11.79 6.48 -6.30
C VAL A 50 -10.97 6.37 -7.58
N VAL A 51 -9.90 7.14 -7.69
CA VAL A 51 -8.95 7.11 -8.82
C VAL A 51 -7.59 6.69 -8.30
N TRP A 52 -7.03 5.64 -8.90
CA TRP A 52 -5.67 5.20 -8.61
C TRP A 52 -4.71 5.66 -9.72
N LEU A 53 -3.65 6.36 -9.36
CA LEU A 53 -2.80 7.12 -10.29
C LEU A 53 -1.57 6.35 -10.80
N GLY A 54 -1.26 5.18 -10.23
CA GLY A 54 -0.13 4.36 -10.65
C GLY A 54 0.62 3.74 -9.48
N ASP A 55 1.68 2.99 -9.78
CA ASP A 55 2.66 2.46 -8.81
C ASP A 55 2.04 1.78 -7.58
N VAL A 56 1.03 0.93 -7.82
CA VAL A 56 0.47 0.05 -6.79
C VAL A 56 1.54 -0.86 -6.21
N PHE A 57 2.36 -1.46 -7.09
CA PHE A 57 3.43 -2.39 -6.73
C PHE A 57 4.79 -1.77 -7.01
N ASP A 58 5.77 -2.10 -6.17
CA ASP A 58 7.14 -1.63 -6.35
C ASP A 58 7.84 -2.34 -7.52
N HIS A 59 7.39 -3.54 -7.87
CA HIS A 59 8.02 -4.38 -8.90
C HIS A 59 6.99 -4.78 -9.97
N PRO A 60 7.38 -4.85 -11.25
CA PRO A 60 6.49 -5.24 -12.35
C PRO A 60 6.04 -6.71 -12.27
N ARG A 61 6.73 -7.52 -11.46
CA ARG A 61 6.35 -8.89 -11.10
C ARG A 61 6.32 -9.00 -9.58
N PRO A 62 5.22 -8.57 -8.95
CA PRO A 62 5.10 -8.62 -7.50
C PRO A 62 5.10 -10.06 -7.03
N THR A 63 5.60 -10.30 -5.81
CA THR A 63 5.49 -11.62 -5.19
C THR A 63 4.08 -11.82 -4.65
N TYR A 64 3.68 -13.08 -4.40
CA TYR A 64 2.36 -13.38 -3.80
C TYR A 64 2.08 -12.58 -2.52
N ARG A 65 3.13 -12.33 -1.73
CA ARG A 65 3.02 -11.56 -0.49
C ARG A 65 2.54 -10.12 -0.70
N SER A 66 2.83 -9.51 -1.85
CA SER A 66 2.39 -8.15 -2.17
C SER A 66 0.89 -8.06 -2.51
N PHE A 67 0.20 -9.19 -2.69
CA PHE A 67 -1.24 -9.26 -2.99
C PHE A 67 -2.11 -9.64 -1.78
N ARG A 68 -1.49 -9.83 -0.61
CA ARG A 68 -2.16 -10.20 0.63
C ARG A 68 -3.08 -9.10 1.14
#